data_AF-A0A7C1IIA8-F1
#
_entry.id   AF-A0A7C1IIA8-F1
#
_cell.length_a   1.000
_cell.length_b   1.000
_cell.length_c   1.000
_cell.angle_alpha   90.00
_cell.angle_beta   90.00
_cell.angle_gamma   90.00
#
_symmetry.space_group_name_H-M   'P 1'
#
loop_
_entity.id
_entity.type
_entity.pdbx_description
1 polymer ?
#
loop_
_entity_poly.entity_id
_entity_poly.type
_entity_poly.pdbx_seq_one_letter_code
_entity_poly.pdbx_strand_id
1 'polypeptide(L)' 'MSDDNPKNRDRVFEFIVEYKREHDGTAPSIKEIAQSCFLSKSTVKHHLFMLEREKRIRVVGRRAIEVIGGSWDMPDDEG' A
#
# COMPACT_ATOMS: atom_id res chain seq x y z
N MET A 1 -4.71 2.73 23.46
CA MET A 1 -5.36 2.37 22.17
C MET A 1 -4.25 2.12 21.17
N SER A 2 -3.86 0.86 21.00
CA SER A 2 -2.83 0.48 20.03
C SER A 2 -3.55 -0.10 18.83
N ASP A 3 -3.79 0.72 17.81
CA ASP A 3 -4.37 0.30 16.52
C ASP A 3 -3.32 -0.38 15.62
N ASP A 4 -2.29 -0.99 16.22
CA ASP A 4 -1.31 -1.80 15.48
C ASP A 4 -1.92 -3.19 15.26
N ASN A 5 -2.93 -3.24 14.40
CA ASN A 5 -3.50 -4.49 13.92
C ASN A 5 -2.78 -4.85 12.61
N PRO A 6 -2.00 -5.95 12.56
CA PRO A 6 -1.26 -6.32 11.36
C PRO A 6 -2.17 -6.47 10.13
N LYS A 7 -3.44 -6.84 10.32
CA LYS A 7 -4.44 -6.92 9.24
C LYS A 7 -4.72 -5.57 8.55
N ASN A 8 -4.61 -4.45 9.26
CA ASN A 8 -4.79 -3.12 8.66
C ASN A 8 -3.60 -2.76 7.75
N ARG A 9 -2.39 -3.19 8.14
CA ARG A 9 -1.19 -3.00 7.35
C ARG A 9 -1.21 -3.83 6.07
N ASP A 10 -1.63 -5.10 6.15
CA ASP A 10 -1.77 -5.95 4.96
C ASP A 10 -2.83 -5.41 4.00
N ARG A 11 -3.98 -4.95 4.50
CA ARG A 11 -5.00 -4.26 3.69
C ARG A 11 -4.48 -3.02 2.97
N VAL A 12 -3.68 -2.19 3.65
CA VAL A 12 -3.04 -1.02 3.02
C VAL A 12 -2.11 -1.46 1.89
N PHE A 13 -1.35 -2.54 2.09
CA PHE A 13 -0.45 -3.07 1.07
C PHE A 13 -1.21 -3.63 -0.13
N GLU A 14 -2.23 -4.46 0.10
CA GLU A 14 -3.10 -5.01 -0.95
C GLU A 14 -3.74 -3.90 -1.79
N PHE A 15 -4.31 -2.88 -1.14
CA PHE A 15 -4.89 -1.74 -1.82
C PHE A 15 -3.87 -0.99 -2.70
N ILE A 16 -2.62 -0.82 -2.24
CA ILE A 16 -1.58 -0.16 -3.05
C ILE A 16 -1.26 -0.97 -4.31
N VAL A 17 -1.25 -2.31 -4.21
CA VAL A 17 -0.99 -3.19 -5.35
C VAL A 17 -2.15 -3.14 -6.33
N GLU A 18 -3.39 -3.31 -5.85
CA GLU A 18 -4.61 -3.25 -6.67
C GLU A 18 -4.73 -1.91 -7.40
N TYR A 19 -4.59 -0.80 -6.67
CA TYR A 19 -4.65 0.54 -7.26
C TYR A 19 -3.61 0.72 -8.36
N LYS A 20 -2.39 0.18 -8.18
CA LYS A 20 -1.37 0.21 -9.22
C LYS A 20 -1.74 -0.65 -10.43
N ARG A 21 -2.42 -1.78 -10.26
CA ARG A 21 -2.90 -2.61 -11.38
C ARG A 21 -3.91 -1.82 -12.21
N GLU A 22 -4.85 -1.15 -11.54
CA GLU A 22 -5.94 -0.44 -12.19
C GLU A 22 -5.51 0.90 -12.82
N HIS A 23 -4.46 1.53 -12.30
CA HIS A 23 -4.01 2.87 -12.71
C HIS A 23 -2.63 2.91 -13.38
N ASP A 24 -2.28 1.90 -14.21
CA ASP A 24 -1.05 1.87 -15.01
C ASP A 24 0.25 2.05 -14.19
N GLY A 25 0.30 1.47 -12.98
CA GLY A 25 1.46 1.56 -12.09
C GLY A 25 1.53 2.86 -11.28
N THR A 26 0.53 3.74 -11.38
CA THR A 26 0.44 4.97 -10.58
C THR A 26 0.23 4.59 -9.11
N ALA A 27 1.08 5.11 -8.23
CA ALA A 27 0.93 4.88 -6.80
C ALA A 27 -0.23 5.71 -6.22
N PRO A 28 -1.07 5.12 -5.34
CA PRO A 28 -2.12 5.86 -4.67
C PRO A 28 -1.54 6.87 -3.68
N SER A 29 -2.31 7.92 -3.43
CA SER A 29 -1.99 8.96 -2.46
C SER A 29 -2.40 8.52 -1.05
N ILE A 30 -1.75 9.05 -0.01
CA ILE A 30 -2.13 8.79 1.40
C ILE A 30 -3.62 9.06 1.66
N LYS A 31 -4.21 10.05 0.98
CA LYS A 31 -5.64 10.35 1.09
C LYS A 31 -6.54 9.24 0.54
N GLU A 32 -6.16 8.65 -0.60
CA GLU A 32 -6.91 7.58 -1.26
C GLU A 32 -6.83 6.31 -0.41
N ILE A 33 -5.62 5.96 0.05
CA ILE A 33 -5.42 4.82 0.96
C ILE A 33 -6.24 5.00 2.25
N ALA A 34 -6.20 6.20 2.85
CA ALA A 34 -6.97 6.51 4.06
C ALA A 34 -8.48 6.35 3.85
N GLN A 35 -9.00 6.79 2.70
CA GLN A 35 -10.43 6.66 2.38
C GLN A 35 -10.81 5.21 2.13
N SER A 36 -10.06 4.48 1.32
CA SER A 36 -10.39 3.10 0.95
C SER A 36 -10.22 2.12 2.10
N CYS A 37 -9.18 2.30 2.92
CA CYS A 37 -8.96 1.47 4.11
C CYS A 37 -9.73 1.94 5.35
N PHE A 38 -10.49 3.04 5.26
CA PHE A 38 -11.17 3.69 6.39
C PHE A 38 -10.23 4.01 7.58
N LEU A 39 -8.98 4.39 7.26
CA LEU A 39 -7.94 4.69 8.24
C LEU A 39 -7.67 6.20 8.33
N SER A 40 -7.16 6.62 9.48
CA SER A 40 -6.65 7.98 9.63
C SER A 40 -5.36 8.17 8.83
N LYS A 41 -5.15 9.37 8.29
CA LYS A 41 -3.92 9.72 7.53
C LYS A 41 -2.64 9.44 8.34
N SER A 42 -2.68 9.67 9.66
CA SER A 42 -1.57 9.39 10.57
C SER A 42 -1.30 7.88 10.70
N THR A 43 -2.35 7.07 10.80
CA THR A 43 -2.28 5.60 10.83
C THR A 43 -1.73 5.04 9.53
N VAL A 44 -2.19 5.56 8.38
CA VAL A 44 -1.64 5.18 7.07
C VAL A 44 -0.15 5.49 6.97
N LYS A 45 0.28 6.70 7.38
CA LYS A 45 1.71 7.05 7.40
C LYS A 45 2.53 6.11 8.28
N HIS A 46 2.00 5.75 9.46
CA HIS A 46 2.65 4.79 10.35
C HIS A 46 2.79 3.42 9.68
N HIS A 47 1.73 2.89 9.05
CA HIS A 47 1.80 1.62 8.35
C HIS A 47 2.72 1.64 7.12
N LEU A 48 2.72 2.72 6.33
CA LEU A 48 3.64 2.90 5.21
C LEU A 48 5.10 2.88 5.69
N PHE A 49 5.39 3.58 6.80
CA PHE A 49 6.71 3.57 7.42
C PHE A 49 7.12 2.17 7.89
N MET A 50 6.19 1.41 8.49
CA MET A 50 6.46 0.02 8.89
C MET A 50 6.71 -0.88 7.68
N LEU A 51 5.89 -0.78 6.61
CA LEU A 51 6.08 -1.53 5.36
C LEU A 51 7.41 -1.19 4.68
N GLU A 52 7.85 0.07 4.75
CA GLU A 52 9.15 0.50 4.24
C GLU A 52 10.30 -0.07 5.09
N ARG A 53 10.18 -0.08 6.42
CA ARG A 53 11.15 -0.73 7.31
C ARG A 53 11.24 -2.24 7.07
N GLU A 54 10.11 -2.87 6.76
CA GLU A 54 10.03 -4.29 6.37
C GLU A 54 10.52 -4.54 4.93
N LYS A 55 10.95 -3.50 4.21
CA LYS A 55 11.41 -3.56 2.81
C LYS A 55 10.36 -4.14 1.84
N ARG A 56 9.07 -4.00 2.17
CA ARG A 56 7.93 -4.38 1.30
C ARG A 56 7.57 -3.27 0.31
N ILE A 57 7.77 -2.02 0.70
CA ILE A 57 7.58 -0.84 -0.15
C ILE A 57 8.73 0.13 0.02
N ARG A 58 8.79 1.14 -0.86
CA ARG A 58 9.70 2.28 -0.77
C ARG A 58 8.95 3.54 -1.16
N VAL A 59 8.95 4.54 -0.30
CA VAL A 59 8.32 5.83 -0.62
C VAL A 59 9.38 6.74 -1.25
N VAL A 60 9.34 6.87 -2.58
CA VAL A 60 10.31 7.65 -3.37
C VAL A 60 9.93 9.13 -3.47
N GLY A 61 8.69 9.48 -3.11
CA GLY A 61 8.24 10.87 -3.12
C GLY A 61 6.80 11.05 -2.65
N ARG A 62 6.22 12.24 -2.92
CA ARG A 62 4.90 12.64 -2.43
C ARG A 62 3.73 11.77 -2.96
N ARG A 63 3.92 11.13 -4.11
CA ARG A 63 2.97 10.21 -4.78
C ARG A 63 3.70 9.07 -5.51
N ALA A 64 4.85 8.67 -5.00
CA ALA A 64 5.65 7.59 -5.59
C ALA A 64 5.91 6.56 -4.49
N ILE A 65 5.13 5.48 -4.51
CA ILE A 65 5.34 4.30 -3.68
C ILE A 65 5.78 3.20 -4.63
N GLU A 66 6.99 2.69 -4.48
CA GLU A 66 7.48 1.50 -5.16
C GLU A 66 7.23 0.29 -4.27
N VAL A 67 6.81 -0.83 -4.85
CA VAL A 67 6.64 -2.08 -4.10
C VAL A 67 7.95 -2.85 -4.27
N ILE A 68 8.64 -3.15 -3.17
CA ILE A 68 9.96 -3.78 -3.17
C ILE A 68 9.80 -5.23 -2.70
N GLY A 69 10.38 -6.19 -3.43
CA GLY A 69 10.43 -7.59 -3.00
C GLY A 69 9.11 -8.36 -3.06
N GLY A 70 8.04 -7.78 -3.61
CA GLY A 70 6.85 -8.55 -3.99
C GLY A 70 7.08 -9.16 -5.37
N SER A 71 7.09 -10.49 -5.48
CA SER A 71 6.80 -11.13 -6.76
C SER A 71 5.41 -10.67 -7.19
N TRP A 72 5.35 -9.92 -8.29
CA TRP A 72 4.10 -9.63 -8.95
C TRP A 72 3.71 -10.91 -9.69
N ASP A 73 3.01 -11.82 -9.01
CA ASP A 73 2.14 -12.75 -9.71
C ASP A 73 1.02 -11.87 -10.30
N MET A 74 1.21 -11.42 -11.54
CA MET A 74 0.08 -11.01 -12.37
C MET A 74 -0.98 -12.11 -12.20
N PRO A 75 -2.23 -11.77 -11.86
CA PRO A 75 -3.25 -12.81 -11.88
C PRO A 75 -3.25 -13.34 -13.31
N ASP A 76 -2.97 -14.63 -13.48
CA ASP A 76 -3.16 -15.30 -14.76
C ASP A 76 -4.55 -14.93 -15.25
N ASP A 77 -4.58 -14.12 -16.32
CA ASP A 77 -5.77 -13.85 -17.09
C ASP A 77 -6.12 -15.20 -17.75
N GLU A 78 -6.87 -16.05 -17.04
CA GLU A 78 -7.49 -17.22 -17.65
C GLU A 78 -8.51 -16.70 -18.68
N GLY A 79 -8.10 -16.77 -19.95
CA GLY A 79 -8.87 -16.36 -21.13
C GLY A 79 -9.98 -17.30 -21.56
#